data_AF-A0AA48QXW2-F1
#
_entry.id   AF-A0AA48QXW2-F1
#
_cell.length_a   1.000
_cell.length_b   1.000
_cell.length_c   1.000
_cell.angle_alpha   90.00
_cell.angle_beta   90.00
_cell.angle_gamma   90.00
#
_symmetry.space_group_name_H-M   'P 1'
#
loop_
_entity.id
_entity.type
_entity.pdbx_description
1 polymer ?
#
loop_
_entity_poly.entity_id
_entity_poly.type
_entity_poly.pdbx_seq_one_letter_code
_entity_poly.pdbx_strand_id
1 'polypeptide(L)'
;MRLWSVSPSILDRAALIACWREALLAQKVLAGLTKGYTKHPQLVRFRASDDPMAAIGFFLGELQREATARGYMFNAALITHPSSLSPRIPVTEGQASYELDWLRTKVRKRDPAWIKVIEDAADRVARTFVVVPGEVEEWEKVQVKSEEGKREKVEVKSEKGKREIKAANKIQRLKAARLTPGTRRSARLAGAG
;
A
#
# COMPACT_ATOMS: atom_id res chain seq x y z
N MET A 1 -5.00 -4.54 -5.54
CA MET A 1 -4.50 -5.00 -6.84
C MET A 1 -3.00 -4.85 -6.86
N ARG A 2 -2.28 -5.95 -7.04
CA ARG A 2 -0.84 -6.07 -7.17
C ARG A 2 -0.56 -7.04 -8.33
N LEU A 3 -0.20 -6.49 -9.47
CA LEU A 3 0.35 -7.23 -10.59
C LEU A 3 1.86 -7.32 -10.34
N TRP A 4 2.32 -8.46 -9.85
CA TRP A 4 3.74 -8.63 -9.53
C TRP A 4 4.59 -8.67 -10.81
N SER A 5 5.68 -7.92 -10.85
CA SER A 5 6.75 -8.08 -11.84
C SER A 5 7.67 -9.25 -11.53
N VAL A 6 7.59 -9.81 -10.33
CA VAL A 6 8.34 -11.02 -9.98
C VAL A 6 7.84 -12.26 -10.72
N SER A 7 8.73 -13.22 -10.93
CA SER A 7 8.36 -14.49 -11.58
C SER A 7 7.24 -15.21 -10.81
N PRO A 8 6.23 -15.81 -11.50
CA PRO A 8 5.24 -16.65 -10.85
C PRO A 8 5.86 -17.78 -10.02
N SER A 9 7.01 -18.32 -10.46
CA SER A 9 7.72 -19.43 -9.80
C SER A 9 8.12 -19.14 -8.34
N ILE A 10 8.27 -17.86 -7.98
CA ILE A 10 8.68 -17.47 -6.61
C ILE A 10 7.52 -17.00 -5.74
N LEU A 11 6.33 -16.77 -6.32
CA LEU A 11 5.13 -16.43 -5.55
C LEU A 11 4.75 -17.61 -4.66
N ASP A 12 4.58 -17.40 -3.35
CA ASP A 12 3.99 -18.42 -2.48
C ASP A 12 2.51 -18.63 -2.84
N ARG A 13 1.89 -19.70 -2.31
CA ARG A 13 0.49 -20.04 -2.60
C ARG A 13 -0.46 -18.85 -2.45
N ALA A 14 -0.31 -18.06 -1.38
CA ALA A 14 -1.19 -16.93 -1.13
C ALA A 14 -0.99 -15.80 -2.14
N ALA A 15 0.26 -15.46 -2.50
CA ALA A 15 0.54 -14.44 -3.49
C ALA A 15 0.10 -14.86 -4.89
N LEU A 16 0.29 -16.13 -5.27
CA LEU A 16 -0.10 -16.66 -6.58
C LEU A 16 -1.62 -16.56 -6.79
N ILE A 17 -2.42 -17.02 -5.81
CA ILE A 17 -3.89 -16.95 -5.86
C ILE A 17 -4.38 -15.50 -5.88
N ALA A 18 -3.80 -14.64 -5.04
CA ALA A 18 -4.17 -13.23 -5.01
C ALA A 18 -3.87 -12.55 -6.36
N CYS A 19 -2.67 -12.78 -6.90
CA CYS A 19 -2.24 -12.20 -8.17
C CYS A 19 -3.15 -12.62 -9.32
N TRP A 20 -3.55 -13.90 -9.38
CA TRP A 20 -4.51 -14.38 -10.39
C TRP A 20 -5.84 -13.62 -10.34
N ARG A 21 -6.45 -13.49 -9.16
CA ARG A 21 -7.74 -12.78 -9.01
C ARG A 21 -7.62 -11.31 -9.37
N GLU A 22 -6.52 -10.70 -8.99
CA GLU A 22 -6.23 -9.29 -9.26
C GLU A 22 -5.91 -9.04 -10.75
N ALA A 23 -5.24 -9.98 -11.42
CA ALA A 23 -5.00 -9.94 -12.86
C ALA A 23 -6.29 -10.12 -13.69
N LEU A 24 -7.22 -10.98 -13.24
CA LEU A 24 -8.54 -11.08 -13.87
C LEU A 24 -9.36 -9.80 -13.70
N LEU A 25 -9.21 -9.10 -12.57
CA LEU A 25 -9.79 -7.77 -12.40
C LEU A 25 -9.12 -6.76 -13.34
N ALA A 26 -7.79 -6.78 -13.45
CA ALA A 26 -7.05 -5.95 -14.39
C ALA A 26 -7.52 -6.14 -15.83
N GLN A 27 -7.74 -7.39 -16.27
CA GLN A 27 -8.30 -7.70 -17.58
C GLN A 27 -9.66 -7.02 -17.79
N LYS A 28 -10.57 -7.09 -16.80
CA LYS A 28 -11.87 -6.40 -16.88
C LYS A 28 -11.73 -4.89 -16.93
N VAL A 29 -10.78 -4.33 -16.17
CA VAL A 29 -10.50 -2.88 -16.16
C VAL A 29 -9.97 -2.42 -17.53
N LEU A 30 -9.04 -3.17 -18.13
CA LEU A 30 -8.47 -2.87 -19.44
C LEU A 30 -9.53 -3.02 -20.56
N ALA A 31 -10.47 -3.96 -20.41
CA ALA A 31 -11.61 -4.12 -21.31
C ALA A 31 -12.74 -3.09 -21.10
N GLY A 32 -12.61 -2.14 -20.17
CA GLY A 32 -13.65 -1.15 -19.87
C GLY A 32 -14.92 -1.73 -19.21
N LEU A 33 -14.85 -2.95 -18.67
CA LEU A 33 -15.99 -3.66 -18.08
C LEU A 33 -16.21 -3.36 -16.59
N THR A 34 -15.44 -2.42 -16.02
CA THR A 34 -15.57 -2.02 -14.61
C THR A 34 -15.89 -0.54 -14.47
N LYS A 35 -16.76 -0.21 -13.50
CA LYS A 35 -17.07 1.18 -13.13
C LYS A 35 -16.08 1.75 -12.09
N GLY A 36 -15.46 0.88 -11.29
CA GLY A 36 -14.45 1.23 -10.28
C GLY A 36 -13.07 0.64 -10.61
N TYR A 37 -12.06 1.06 -9.85
CA TYR A 37 -10.66 0.60 -9.99
C TYR A 37 -9.99 0.90 -11.36
N THR A 38 -10.58 1.81 -12.14
CA THR A 38 -10.12 2.13 -13.51
C THR A 38 -8.77 2.83 -13.53
N LYS A 39 -8.46 3.69 -12.55
CA LYS A 39 -7.22 4.46 -12.47
C LYS A 39 -6.10 3.76 -11.67
N HIS A 40 -6.08 2.43 -11.64
CA HIS A 40 -5.05 1.73 -10.87
C HIS A 40 -3.65 2.02 -11.45
N PRO A 41 -2.69 2.50 -10.65
CA PRO A 41 -1.42 2.97 -11.19
C PRO A 41 -0.59 1.90 -11.89
N GLN A 42 -0.57 0.66 -11.38
CA GLN A 42 0.13 -0.45 -12.06
C GLN A 42 -0.43 -0.83 -13.44
N LEU A 43 -1.62 -0.34 -13.82
CA LEU A 43 -2.15 -0.57 -15.16
C LEU A 43 -1.59 0.42 -16.19
N VAL A 44 -0.92 1.50 -15.77
CA VAL A 44 -0.30 2.47 -16.68
C VAL A 44 0.68 1.75 -17.62
N ARG A 45 1.56 0.89 -17.07
CA ARG A 45 2.52 0.12 -17.87
C ARG A 45 1.88 -0.89 -18.84
N PHE A 46 0.73 -1.48 -18.48
CA PHE A 46 -0.01 -2.36 -19.39
C PHE A 46 -0.70 -1.57 -20.51
N ARG A 47 -1.26 -0.38 -20.20
CA ARG A 47 -1.85 0.50 -21.21
C ARG A 47 -0.84 1.10 -22.17
N ALA A 48 0.41 1.23 -21.73
CA ALA A 48 1.51 1.71 -22.56
C ALA A 48 2.09 0.64 -23.50
N SER A 49 1.69 -0.63 -23.37
CA SER A 49 2.06 -1.68 -24.32
C SER A 49 1.25 -1.61 -25.61
N ASP A 50 1.79 -2.16 -26.69
CA ASP A 50 1.16 -2.13 -28.03
C ASP A 50 -0.24 -2.76 -28.05
N ASP A 51 -0.42 -3.86 -27.31
CA ASP A 51 -1.72 -4.51 -27.11
C ASP A 51 -1.93 -4.83 -25.62
N PRO A 52 -2.63 -3.95 -24.87
CA PRO A 52 -2.87 -4.14 -23.44
C PRO A 52 -3.65 -5.41 -23.10
N MET A 53 -4.55 -5.87 -23.99
CA MET A 53 -5.36 -7.06 -23.76
C MET A 53 -4.55 -8.34 -23.99
N ALA A 54 -3.73 -8.39 -25.04
CA ALA A 54 -2.78 -9.49 -25.23
C ALA A 54 -1.72 -9.50 -24.12
N ALA A 55 -1.27 -8.33 -23.64
CA ALA A 55 -0.29 -8.25 -22.56
C ALA A 55 -0.81 -8.80 -21.23
N ILE A 56 -2.02 -8.41 -20.80
CA ILE A 56 -2.62 -8.99 -19.59
C ILE A 56 -2.97 -10.47 -19.77
N GLY A 57 -3.33 -10.89 -20.99
CA GLY A 57 -3.56 -12.29 -21.32
C GLY A 57 -2.30 -13.15 -21.26
N PHE A 58 -1.16 -12.64 -21.72
CA PHE A 58 0.15 -13.29 -21.55
C PHE A 58 0.48 -13.44 -20.06
N PHE A 59 0.33 -12.37 -19.27
CA PHE A 59 0.57 -12.37 -17.83
C PHE A 59 -0.29 -13.40 -17.08
N LEU A 60 -1.61 -13.43 -17.36
CA LEU A 60 -2.52 -14.44 -16.83
C LEU A 60 -2.11 -15.85 -17.23
N GLY A 61 -1.68 -16.05 -18.48
CA GLY A 61 -1.18 -17.32 -18.97
C GLY A 61 0.06 -17.81 -18.22
N GLU A 62 0.97 -16.90 -17.81
CA GLU A 62 2.11 -17.27 -16.96
C GLU A 62 1.66 -17.77 -15.59
N LEU A 63 0.73 -17.06 -14.93
CA LEU A 63 0.18 -17.47 -13.64
C LEU A 63 -0.55 -18.82 -13.73
N GLN A 64 -1.31 -19.05 -14.81
CA GLN A 64 -2.07 -20.28 -15.02
C GLN A 64 -1.14 -21.48 -15.24
N ARG A 65 -0.06 -21.32 -16.01
CA ARG A 65 0.95 -22.38 -16.22
C ARG A 65 1.65 -22.73 -14.92
N GLU A 66 2.05 -21.72 -14.15
CA GLU A 66 2.68 -21.93 -12.84
C GLU A 66 1.73 -22.65 -11.88
N ALA A 67 0.47 -22.22 -11.84
CA ALA A 67 -0.55 -22.86 -11.02
C ALA A 67 -0.73 -24.33 -11.41
N THR A 68 -0.81 -24.62 -12.71
CA THR A 68 -0.93 -25.98 -13.24
C THR A 68 0.28 -26.85 -12.87
N ALA A 69 1.49 -26.32 -13.01
CA ALA A 69 2.73 -27.01 -12.64
C ALA A 69 2.77 -27.40 -11.15
N ARG A 70 2.09 -26.62 -10.30
CA ARG A 70 1.95 -26.90 -8.86
C ARG A 70 0.70 -27.70 -8.49
N GLY A 71 -0.08 -28.16 -9.47
CA GLY A 71 -1.31 -28.93 -9.24
C GLY A 71 -2.54 -28.10 -8.87
N TYR A 72 -2.52 -26.78 -9.05
CA TYR A 72 -3.69 -25.91 -8.87
C TYR A 72 -4.50 -25.78 -10.17
N MET A 73 -5.82 -25.66 -10.03
CA MET A 73 -6.75 -25.50 -11.16
C MET A 73 -7.18 -24.04 -11.34
N PHE A 74 -6.34 -23.23 -12.00
CA PHE A 74 -6.77 -21.92 -12.48
C PHE A 74 -7.51 -22.08 -13.81
N ASN A 75 -8.76 -21.60 -13.86
CA ASN A 75 -9.60 -21.73 -15.05
C ASN A 75 -9.07 -20.86 -16.21
N ALA A 76 -8.37 -21.49 -17.15
CA ALA A 76 -7.80 -20.84 -18.32
C ALA A 76 -8.86 -20.17 -19.22
N ALA A 77 -10.11 -20.65 -19.20
CA ALA A 77 -11.21 -20.06 -19.98
C ALA A 77 -11.60 -18.65 -19.51
N LEU A 78 -11.09 -18.19 -18.36
CA LEU A 78 -11.28 -16.81 -17.90
C LEU A 78 -10.34 -15.79 -18.57
N ILE A 79 -9.31 -16.27 -19.29
CA ILE A 79 -8.37 -15.42 -20.03
C ILE A 79 -9.01 -15.09 -21.37
N THR A 80 -9.38 -13.82 -21.59
CA THR A 80 -10.15 -13.45 -22.79
C THR A 80 -9.30 -13.29 -24.04
N HIS A 81 -8.03 -12.90 -23.90
CA HIS A 81 -7.08 -12.74 -25.00
C HIS A 81 -5.77 -13.49 -24.68
N PRO A 82 -5.76 -14.84 -24.69
CA PRO A 82 -4.54 -15.59 -24.43
C PRO A 82 -3.46 -15.25 -25.46
N SER A 83 -2.24 -14.99 -24.99
CA SER A 83 -1.09 -14.68 -25.84
C SER A 83 0.11 -15.54 -25.48
N SER A 84 0.87 -15.96 -26.49
CA SER A 84 2.15 -16.66 -26.36
C SER A 84 3.35 -15.73 -26.59
N LEU A 85 3.12 -14.53 -27.14
CA LEU A 85 4.16 -13.54 -27.38
C LEU A 85 4.34 -12.67 -26.14
N SER A 86 5.56 -12.63 -25.61
CA SER A 86 5.88 -11.75 -24.47
C SER A 86 5.72 -10.29 -24.88
N PRO A 87 4.97 -9.47 -24.12
CA PRO A 87 4.80 -8.05 -24.41
C PRO A 87 6.02 -7.22 -24.00
N ARG A 88 7.00 -7.80 -23.29
CA ARG A 88 8.26 -7.14 -22.88
C ARG A 88 8.03 -5.75 -22.24
N ILE A 89 7.07 -5.65 -21.34
CA ILE A 89 6.73 -4.39 -20.67
C ILE A 89 7.92 -3.94 -19.81
N PRO A 90 8.42 -2.70 -19.94
CA PRO A 90 9.50 -2.22 -19.08
C PRO A 90 9.11 -2.25 -17.59
N VAL A 91 10.04 -2.65 -16.75
CA VAL A 91 9.98 -2.47 -15.29
C VAL A 91 11.35 -2.02 -14.81
N THR A 92 11.39 -0.99 -13.96
CA THR A 92 12.67 -0.52 -13.45
C THR A 92 13.34 -1.53 -12.51
N GLU A 93 14.67 -1.51 -12.46
CA GLU A 93 15.47 -2.29 -11.50
C GLU A 93 15.04 -2.02 -10.05
N GLY A 94 14.81 -0.76 -9.70
CA GLY A 94 14.33 -0.35 -8.38
C GLY A 94 12.95 -0.94 -8.05
N GLN A 95 12.01 -0.91 -9.00
CA GLN A 95 10.68 -1.49 -8.81
C GLN A 95 10.74 -3.01 -8.65
N ALA A 96 11.49 -3.71 -9.50
CA ALA A 96 11.63 -5.17 -9.42
C ALA A 96 12.24 -5.60 -8.08
N SER A 97 13.26 -4.87 -7.62
CA SER A 97 13.90 -5.10 -6.32
C SER A 97 12.95 -4.84 -5.15
N TYR A 98 12.24 -3.70 -5.18
CA TYR A 98 11.24 -3.36 -4.17
C TYR A 98 10.14 -4.42 -4.07
N GLU A 99 9.63 -4.90 -5.21
CA GLU A 99 8.63 -5.95 -5.26
C GLU A 99 9.12 -7.26 -4.66
N LEU A 100 10.35 -7.67 -4.97
CA LEU A 100 10.94 -8.88 -4.43
C LEU A 100 11.09 -8.80 -2.89
N ASP A 101 11.57 -7.67 -2.37
CA ASP A 101 11.71 -7.47 -0.93
C ASP A 101 10.37 -7.36 -0.20
N TRP A 102 9.38 -6.77 -0.86
CA TRP A 102 8.01 -6.75 -0.36
C TRP A 102 7.43 -8.15 -0.28
N LEU A 103 7.63 -8.98 -1.31
CA LEU A 103 7.23 -10.39 -1.30
C LEU A 103 7.91 -11.13 -0.15
N ARG A 104 9.24 -11.04 -0.01
CA ARG A 104 10.00 -11.64 1.11
C ARG A 104 9.42 -11.26 2.46
N THR A 105 9.12 -9.98 2.67
CA THR A 105 8.57 -9.48 3.94
C THR A 105 7.22 -10.13 4.27
N LYS A 106 6.37 -10.34 3.26
CA LYS A 106 5.07 -11.02 3.45
C LYS A 106 5.24 -12.51 3.66
N VAL A 107 6.08 -13.16 2.86
CA VAL A 107 6.32 -14.61 2.88
C VAL A 107 6.97 -15.05 4.18
N ARG A 108 7.99 -14.34 4.69
CA ARG A 108 8.65 -14.65 5.98
C ARG A 108 7.68 -14.80 7.16
N LYS A 109 6.53 -14.10 7.12
CA LYS A 109 5.53 -14.16 8.19
C LYS A 109 4.55 -15.31 8.04
N ARG A 110 4.22 -15.71 6.81
CA ARG A 110 3.12 -16.66 6.54
C ARG A 110 3.57 -18.03 6.04
N ASP A 111 4.72 -18.10 5.39
CA ASP A 111 5.32 -19.34 4.88
C ASP A 111 6.85 -19.22 4.87
N PRO A 112 7.51 -19.35 6.03
CA PRO A 112 8.96 -19.18 6.15
C PRO A 112 9.76 -20.16 5.30
N ALA A 113 9.24 -21.39 5.08
CA ALA A 113 9.91 -22.41 4.29
C ALA A 113 10.02 -22.00 2.81
N TRP A 114 9.04 -21.25 2.30
CA TRP A 114 9.03 -20.75 0.92
C TRP A 114 10.13 -19.73 0.62
N ILE A 115 10.77 -19.15 1.64
CA ILE A 115 11.90 -18.21 1.43
C ILE A 115 13.04 -18.89 0.67
N LYS A 116 13.29 -20.17 0.92
CA LYS A 116 14.31 -20.91 0.17
C LYS A 116 14.02 -20.94 -1.34
N VAL A 117 12.74 -21.10 -1.72
CA VAL A 117 12.30 -21.06 -3.13
C VAL A 117 12.58 -19.68 -3.74
N ILE A 118 12.36 -18.60 -2.99
CA ILE A 118 12.64 -17.24 -3.45
C ILE A 118 14.14 -17.02 -3.65
N GLU A 119 14.99 -17.47 -2.72
CA GLU A 119 16.44 -17.23 -2.81
C GLU A 119 17.12 -18.08 -3.87
N ASP A 120 16.70 -19.34 -4.05
CA ASP A 120 17.28 -20.28 -5.01
C ASP A 120 16.84 -20.02 -6.47
N ALA A 121 15.86 -19.15 -6.69
CA ALA A 121 15.32 -18.89 -8.02
C ALA A 121 16.33 -18.18 -8.94
N ALA A 122 16.62 -18.81 -10.08
CA ALA A 122 17.42 -18.22 -11.16
C ALA A 122 16.67 -17.03 -11.82
N ASP A 123 15.38 -17.21 -12.11
CA ASP A 123 14.54 -16.19 -12.73
C ASP A 123 13.70 -15.47 -11.67
N ARG A 124 14.00 -14.19 -11.44
CA ARG A 124 13.31 -13.38 -10.43
C ARG A 124 12.20 -12.51 -11.00
N VAL A 125 12.19 -12.25 -12.30
CA VAL A 125 11.25 -11.36 -13.00
C VAL A 125 10.40 -12.17 -13.97
N ALA A 126 9.10 -11.91 -14.03
CA ALA A 126 8.19 -12.58 -14.95
C ALA A 126 8.50 -12.19 -16.40
N ARG A 127 8.32 -13.13 -17.35
CA ARG A 127 8.64 -12.89 -18.76
C ARG A 127 7.73 -11.85 -19.42
N THR A 128 6.63 -11.49 -18.77
CA THR A 128 5.80 -10.33 -19.13
C THR A 128 6.63 -9.04 -19.17
N PHE A 129 7.68 -8.95 -18.34
CA PHE A 129 8.45 -7.74 -18.16
C PHE A 129 9.89 -7.87 -18.69
N VAL A 130 10.49 -6.72 -19.00
CA VAL A 130 11.93 -6.56 -19.25
C VAL A 130 12.47 -5.54 -18.26
N VAL A 131 13.57 -5.88 -17.59
CA VAL A 131 14.19 -4.97 -16.62
C VAL A 131 14.94 -3.87 -17.35
N VAL A 132 14.72 -2.62 -16.92
CA VAL A 132 15.42 -1.44 -17.41
C VAL A 132 16.04 -0.66 -16.24
N PRO A 133 17.16 0.05 -16.44
CA PRO A 133 17.73 0.89 -15.39
C PRO A 133 16.72 1.93 -14.89
N GLY A 134 16.64 2.13 -13.57
CA GLY A 134 15.79 3.15 -12.98
C GLY A 134 15.44 2.89 -11.51
N GLU A 135 14.99 3.95 -10.85
CA GLU A 135 14.50 3.94 -9.47
C GLU A 135 13.14 3.23 -9.34
N VAL A 136 12.64 3.09 -8.12
CA VAL A 136 11.26 2.63 -7.88
C VAL A 136 10.27 3.48 -8.68
N GLU A 137 9.29 2.83 -9.31
CA GLU A 137 8.34 3.52 -10.17
C GLU A 137 7.53 4.56 -9.38
N GLU A 138 7.30 5.73 -9.98
CA GLU A 138 6.67 6.88 -9.31
C GLU A 138 5.27 6.57 -8.74
N TRP A 139 4.61 5.58 -9.31
CA TRP A 139 3.28 5.15 -8.88
C TRP A 139 3.29 4.24 -7.64
N GLU A 140 4.46 3.73 -7.23
CA GLU A 140 4.58 2.81 -6.11
C GLU A 140 4.47 3.57 -4.78
N LYS A 141 3.54 3.13 -3.93
CA LYS A 141 3.39 3.68 -2.58
C LYS A 141 4.35 2.97 -1.64
N VAL A 142 5.60 3.42 -1.61
CA VAL A 142 6.65 2.86 -0.75
C VAL A 142 6.22 2.96 0.72
N GLN A 143 6.23 1.81 1.40
CA GLN A 143 5.99 1.76 2.84
C GLN A 143 7.31 2.11 3.54
N VAL A 144 7.51 3.39 3.86
CA VAL A 144 8.60 3.81 4.73
C VAL A 144 8.34 3.21 6.11
N LYS A 145 9.19 2.28 6.55
CA LYS A 145 9.23 1.94 7.97
C LYS A 145 9.74 3.17 8.69
N SER A 146 8.88 3.82 9.47
CA SER A 146 9.33 4.76 10.50
C SER A 146 10.26 3.99 11.44
N GLU A 147 11.56 4.18 11.31
CA GLU A 147 12.56 3.69 12.27
C GLU A 147 12.58 4.58 13.51
N GLU A 148 11.42 4.81 14.12
CA GLU A 148 11.30 5.58 15.37
C GLU A 148 10.30 4.88 16.29
N GLY A 149 10.85 3.86 16.96
CA GLY A 149 10.17 3.07 17.98
C GLY A 149 11.08 2.70 19.15
N LYS A 150 12.13 3.49 19.44
CA LYS A 150 12.79 3.45 20.75
C LYS A 150 12.03 4.37 21.71
N ARG A 151 11.04 3.83 22.42
CA ARG A 151 10.66 4.38 23.73
C ARG A 151 11.59 3.76 24.76
N GLU A 152 12.75 4.36 24.94
CA GLU A 152 13.56 4.12 26.12
C GLU A 152 12.82 4.75 27.31
N LYS A 153 12.31 3.89 28.18
CA LYS A 153 11.62 4.30 29.41
C LYS A 153 12.70 4.74 30.41
N VAL A 154 13.25 5.93 30.23
CA VAL A 154 14.08 6.54 31.28
C VAL A 154 13.14 7.10 32.34
N GLU A 155 12.85 6.25 33.33
CA GLU A 155 12.21 6.64 34.57
C GLU A 155 13.21 7.49 35.38
N VAL A 156 13.28 8.80 35.09
CA VAL A 156 13.93 9.74 36.02
C VAL A 156 12.94 9.98 37.16
N LYS A 157 13.08 9.19 38.22
CA LYS A 157 12.56 9.53 39.55
C LYS A 157 13.25 10.80 40.02
N SER A 158 12.53 11.92 40.02
CA SER A 158 12.81 12.98 40.97
C SER A 158 11.50 13.63 41.42
N GLU A 159 11.16 13.38 42.69
CA GLU A 159 9.92 13.77 43.36
C GLU A 159 9.81 15.29 43.61
N LYS A 160 10.79 16.08 43.16
CA LYS A 160 10.98 17.48 43.59
C LYS A 160 10.30 18.51 42.67
N GLY A 161 10.05 18.19 41.40
CA GLY A 161 9.48 19.13 40.42
C GLY A 161 7.94 19.20 40.38
N LYS A 162 7.23 18.25 40.99
CA LYS A 162 5.74 18.19 40.92
C LYS A 162 5.02 19.21 41.82
N ARG A 163 5.71 19.80 42.82
CA ARG A 163 5.10 20.76 43.75
C ARG A 163 5.10 22.20 43.22
N GLU A 164 6.07 22.59 42.38
CA GLU A 164 6.18 23.98 41.90
C GLU A 164 5.18 24.29 40.77
N ILE A 165 4.92 23.35 39.85
CA ILE A 165 4.00 23.56 38.73
C ILE A 165 2.52 23.67 39.19
N LYS A 166 2.15 23.00 40.29
CA LYS A 166 0.78 23.08 40.85
C LYS A 166 0.51 24.42 41.57
N ALA A 167 1.54 25.09 42.08
CA ALA A 167 1.39 26.38 42.75
C ALA A 167 1.20 27.54 41.74
N ALA A 168 1.93 27.53 40.63
CA ALA A 168 1.86 28.58 39.62
C ALA A 168 0.47 28.67 38.93
N ASN A 169 -0.15 27.53 38.62
CA ASN A 169 -1.45 27.48 37.95
C ASN A 169 -2.64 27.87 38.87
N LYS A 170 -2.48 27.79 40.20
CA LYS A 170 -3.52 28.23 41.15
C LYS A 170 -3.54 29.76 41.31
N ILE A 171 -2.38 30.42 41.18
CA ILE A 171 -2.26 31.88 41.32
C ILE A 171 -2.82 32.61 40.09
N GLN A 172 -2.67 32.04 38.88
CA GLN A 172 -3.25 32.62 37.66
C GLN A 172 -4.79 32.57 37.64
N ARG A 173 -5.42 31.53 38.21
CA ARG A 173 -6.89 31.42 38.27
C ARG A 173 -7.56 32.37 39.28
N LEU A 174 -6.85 32.81 40.32
CA LEU A 174 -7.41 33.71 41.33
C LEU A 174 -7.34 35.20 40.95
N LYS A 175 -6.47 35.59 40.00
CA LYS A 175 -6.39 36.98 39.49
C LYS A 175 -7.44 37.32 38.43
N ALA A 176 -8.01 36.32 37.74
CA ALA A 176 -9.03 36.54 36.70
C ALA A 176 -10.46 36.74 37.24
N ALA A 177 -10.71 36.50 38.54
CA ALA A 177 -12.04 36.58 39.14
C ALA A 177 -12.36 37.92 39.84
N ARG A 178 -11.51 38.95 39.71
CA ARG A 178 -11.67 40.26 40.42
C ARG A 178 -11.94 41.48 39.54
N LEU A 179 -12.34 41.31 38.28
CA LEU A 179 -12.75 42.43 37.44
C LEU A 179 -14.13 42.20 36.82
N THR A 180 -15.17 42.38 37.63
CA THR A 180 -16.51 42.77 37.16
C THR A 180 -17.14 43.70 38.19
N PRO A 181 -17.32 45.00 37.90
CA PRO A 181 -18.31 45.82 38.56
C PRO A 181 -19.62 45.72 37.80
N GLY A 182 -20.66 45.21 38.47
CA GLY A 182 -22.03 45.47 38.08
C GLY A 182 -22.49 46.80 38.67
N THR A 183 -23.41 47.48 37.99
CA THR A 183 -24.34 48.39 38.67
C THR A 183 -25.70 48.31 38.00
N ARG A 184 -26.70 47.92 38.80
CA ARG A 184 -28.14 47.99 38.51
C ARG A 184 -28.71 49.32 38.96
N ARG A 185 -29.84 49.72 38.32
CA ARG A 185 -31.11 50.30 38.84
C ARG A 185 -31.56 51.47 37.95
N SER A 186 -32.67 51.38 37.22
CA SER A 186 -34.10 51.38 37.63
C SER A 186 -34.66 52.80 37.83
N ALA A 187 -35.65 53.20 37.01
CA ALA A 187 -36.96 53.77 37.44
C ALA A 187 -37.76 54.45 36.30
N ARG A 188 -38.96 53.91 36.05
CA ARG A 188 -40.32 54.52 35.90
C ARG A 188 -40.57 55.97 35.41
N LEU A 189 -41.62 56.03 34.56
CA LEU A 189 -42.85 56.88 34.58
C LEU A 189 -42.92 58.23 33.83
N ALA A 190 -43.91 58.27 32.91
CA ALA A 190 -44.95 59.29 32.64
C ALA A 190 -44.61 60.67 32.04
N GLY A 191 -45.43 61.12 31.07
CA GLY A 191 -45.71 62.55 30.84
C GLY A 191 -46.02 62.95 29.39
N ALA A 192 -47.17 63.59 29.19
CA ALA A 192 -47.76 64.12 27.96
C ALA A 192 -46.93 65.18 27.20
N GLY A 193 -47.29 65.37 25.92
CA GLY A 193 -46.88 66.49 25.06
C GLY A 193 -47.29 66.24 23.62
#